data_AF-A0A352Q8C4-F1
#
_entry.id   AF-A0A352Q8C4-F1
#
_cell.length_a   1.000
_cell.length_b   1.000
_cell.length_c   1.000
_cell.angle_alpha   90.00
_cell.angle_beta   90.00
_cell.angle_gamma   90.00
#
_symmetry.space_group_name_H-M   'P 1'
#
loop_
_entity.id
_entity.type
_entity.pdbx_description
1 polymer ?
#
loop_
_entity_poly.entity_id
_entity_poly.type
_entity_poly.pdbx_seq_one_letter_code
_entity_poly.pdbx_strand_id
1 'polypeptide(L)' 'MKKPRNKDPYAARESARYENPIPSREFILTVLGQSVGPLTADELFSNLGLRGDIEREALS' A
#
# COMPACT_ATOMS: atom_id res chain seq x y z
N MET A 1 7.20 -8.19 -15.47
CA MET A 1 7.44 -6.74 -15.54
C MET A 1 7.31 -6.15 -14.13
N LYS A 2 8.41 -5.68 -13.52
CA LYS A 2 8.36 -4.96 -12.22
C LYS A 2 7.83 -3.55 -12.48
N LYS A 3 6.58 -3.26 -12.10
CA LYS A 3 5.99 -1.92 -12.21
C LYS A 3 6.78 -0.93 -11.33
N PRO A 4 6.96 0.32 -11.78
CA PRO A 4 7.96 1.22 -11.23
C PRO A 4 7.55 1.72 -9.85
N ARG A 5 8.53 1.80 -8.94
CA ARG A 5 8.48 2.39 -7.58
C ARG A 5 8.06 3.88 -7.53
N ASN A 6 7.58 4.45 -8.63
CA ASN A 6 7.36 5.89 -8.84
C ASN A 6 5.87 6.27 -8.93
N LYS A 7 4.95 5.48 -8.35
CA LYS A 7 3.50 5.71 -8.45
C LYS A 7 2.86 6.34 -7.21
N ASP A 8 3.60 6.43 -6.11
CA ASP A 8 3.09 6.99 -4.87
C ASP A 8 3.75 8.35 -4.60
N PRO A 9 3.12 9.47 -5.02
CA PRO A 9 3.68 10.80 -4.83
C PRO A 9 3.75 11.23 -3.36
N TYR A 10 3.06 10.52 -2.45
CA TYR A 10 2.98 10.86 -1.03
C TYR A 10 3.77 9.89 -0.13
N ALA A 11 4.51 8.94 -0.71
CA ALA A 11 5.30 7.96 0.04
C ALA A 11 6.29 8.60 1.04
N ALA A 12 6.96 9.68 0.64
CA ALA A 12 7.91 10.39 1.50
C ALA A 12 7.22 11.05 2.71
N ARG A 13 6.01 11.58 2.51
CA ARG A 13 5.21 12.17 3.58
C ARG A 13 4.75 11.10 4.56
N GLU A 14 4.31 9.95 4.06
CA GLU A 14 3.90 8.82 4.91
C GLU A 14 5.08 8.25 5.70
N SER A 15 6.25 8.15 5.05
CA SER A 15 7.51 7.71 5.67
C SER A 15 7.98 8.60 6.81
N ALA A 16 7.66 9.88 6.78
CA ALA A 16 7.99 10.81 7.86
C ALA A 16 7.03 10.70 9.06
N ARG A 17 5.89 10.02 8.92
CA ARG A 17 4.84 9.94 9.96
C ARG A 17 4.90 8.67 10.78
N TYR A 18 5.38 7.57 10.20
CA TYR A 18 5.35 6.24 10.82
C TYR A 18 6.72 5.59 10.82
N GLU A 19 7.00 4.83 11.87
CA GLU A 19 8.24 4.07 12.03
C GLU A 19 8.35 2.92 11.01
N ASN A 20 7.22 2.30 10.67
CA ASN A 20 7.11 1.24 9.67
C ASN A 20 6.23 1.70 8.51
N PRO A 21 6.75 2.51 7.58
CA PRO A 21 5.93 3.11 6.56
C PRO A 21 5.53 2.12 5.46
N ILE A 22 4.25 2.13 5.16
CA ILE A 22 3.61 1.46 4.04
C ILE A 22 3.34 2.50 2.93
N PRO A 23 2.82 2.11 1.75
CA PRO A 23 2.39 3.07 0.75
C PRO A 23 1.41 4.09 1.34
N SER A 24 1.41 5.30 0.80
CA SER A 24 0.56 6.39 1.28
C SER A 24 -0.91 6.00 1.26
N ARG A 25 -1.65 6.60 2.18
CA ARG A 25 -3.10 6.40 2.29
C ARG A 25 -3.81 6.67 0.96
N GLU A 26 -3.41 7.71 0.24
CA GLU A 26 -3.98 8.09 -1.06
C GLU A 26 -3.68 7.05 -2.14
N PHE A 27 -2.48 6.47 -2.13
CA PHE A 27 -2.15 5.38 -3.04
C PHE A 27 -2.97 4.12 -2.73
N ILE A 28 -3.12 3.76 -1.45
CA ILE A 28 -3.94 2.62 -1.00
C ILE A 28 -5.40 2.82 -1.43
N LEU A 29 -5.97 4.00 -1.21
CA LEU A 29 -7.34 4.34 -1.62
C LEU A 29 -7.51 4.28 -3.14
N THR A 30 -6.50 4.70 -3.92
CA THR A 30 -6.53 4.58 -5.38
C THR A 30 -6.58 3.12 -5.82
N VAL A 31 -5.80 2.24 -5.19
CA VAL A 31 -5.81 0.80 -5.47
C VAL A 31 -7.18 0.19 -5.12
N LEU A 32 -7.75 0.54 -3.96
CA LEU A 32 -9.09 0.09 -3.56
C LEU A 32 -10.16 0.57 -4.55
N GLY A 33 -10.11 1.84 -4.97
CA GLY A 33 -11.08 2.40 -5.93
C GLY A 33 -10.97 1.84 -7.35
N GLN A 34 -9.82 1.26 -7.71
CA GLN A 34 -9.63 0.59 -9.01
C GLN A 34 -10.08 -0.88 -9.01
N SER A 35 -10.41 -1.44 -7.85
CA SER A 35 -10.89 -2.81 -7.75
C SER A 35 -12.33 -2.94 -8.27
N VAL A 36 -12.63 -4.06 -8.95
CA VAL A 36 -13.96 -4.35 -9.49
C VAL A 36 -14.97 -4.70 -8.39
N GLY A 37 -14.48 -5.05 -7.20
CA GLY A 37 -15.27 -5.38 -6.01
C GLY A 37 -14.39 -5.40 -4.76
N PRO A 38 -14.95 -5.75 -3.59
CA PRO A 38 -14.20 -5.79 -2.33
C PRO A 38 -12.93 -6.61 -2.46
N LEU A 39 -11.81 -6.07 -1.98
CA LEU A 39 -10.55 -6.81 -1.87
C LEU A 39 -10.46 -7.45 -0.49
N THR A 40 -10.02 -8.70 -0.44
CA THR A 40 -9.50 -9.29 0.78
C THR A 40 -8.19 -8.61 1.18
N ALA A 41 -7.78 -8.75 2.45
CA ALA A 41 -6.50 -8.23 2.91
C ALA A 41 -5.35 -8.80 2.06
N ASP A 42 -5.28 -10.12 1.85
CA ASP A 42 -4.19 -10.73 1.08
C ASP A 42 -4.12 -10.22 -0.38
N GLU A 43 -5.26 -9.94 -1.02
CA GLU A 43 -5.31 -9.34 -2.35
C GLU A 43 -4.81 -7.89 -2.34
N LEU A 44 -5.22 -7.10 -1.35
CA LEU A 44 -4.72 -5.74 -1.17
C LEU A 44 -3.20 -5.72 -0.97
N PHE A 45 -2.68 -6.58 -0.09
CA PHE A 45 -1.25 -6.75 0.16
C PHE A 45 -0.49 -7.14 -1.11
N SER A 46 -1.03 -8.08 -1.88
CA SER A 46 -0.46 -8.51 -3.15
C SER A 46 -0.43 -7.38 -4.18
N ASN A 47 -1.49 -6.55 -4.24
CA ASN A 47 -1.57 -5.40 -5.13
C ASN A 47 -0.61 -4.27 -4.73
N LEU A 48 -0.37 -4.09 -3.43
CA LEU A 48 0.56 -3.11 -2.88
C LEU A 48 2.02 -3.61 -2.87
N GLY A 49 2.24 -4.91 -3.07
CA GLY A 49 3.57 -5.53 -3.05
C GLY A 49 4.15 -5.69 -1.63
N LEU A 50 3.30 -5.72 -0.61
CA LEU A 50 3.67 -5.86 0.80
C LEU A 50 3.75 -7.34 1.18
N ARG A 51 4.77 -7.75 1.94
CA ARG A 51 5.04 -9.19 2.16
C ARG A 51 5.51 -9.61 3.56
N GLY A 52 5.54 -8.72 4.55
CA GLY A 52 5.92 -9.07 5.93
C GLY A 52 4.83 -8.78 6.96
N ASP A 53 5.02 -9.35 8.14
CA ASP A 53 4.09 -9.23 9.27
C ASP A 53 4.02 -7.80 9.80
N ILE A 54 5.14 -7.06 9.73
CA ILE A 54 5.20 -5.65 10.12
C ILE A 54 4.33 -4.79 9.18
N GLU A 55 4.39 -5.02 7.87
CA GLU A 55 3.51 -4.31 6.93
C GLU A 55 2.04 -4.70 7.11
N ARG A 56 1.78 -5.96 7.53
CA ARG A 56 0.44 -6.46 7.87
C ARG A 56 -0.15 -5.73 9.07
N GLU A 57 0.64 -5.61 10.12
CA GLU A 57 0.27 -4.88 11.32
C GLU A 57 0.07 -3.38 11.02
N ALA A 58 0.95 -2.78 10.21
CA ALA A 58 0.86 -1.36 9.87
C ALA A 58 -0.39 -0.99 9.05
N LEU A 59 -1.04 -1.95 8.38
CA LEU A 59 -2.27 -1.74 7.61
C LEU A 59 -3.54 -2.24 8.35
N SER A 60 -3.40 -2.90 9.50
CA SER A 60 -4.53 -3.41 10.29
C SER A 60 -5.26 -2.30 11.04
#